data_AF-A0A167DHT7-F1
#
_entry.id   AF-A0A167DHT7-F1
#
_cell.length_a   1.000
_cell.length_b   1.000
_cell.length_c   1.000
_cell.angle_alpha   90.00
_cell.angle_beta   90.00
_cell.angle_gamma   90.00
#
_symmetry.space_group_name_H-M   'P 1'
#
loop_
_entity.id
_entity.type
_entity.pdbx_description
1 polymer ?
#
loop_
_entity_poly.entity_id
_entity_poly.type
_entity_poly.pdbx_seq_one_letter_code
_entity_poly.pdbx_strand_id
1 'polypeptide(L)'
;MIIGLVLADYVFILLAVSGLAFVAESMGATGPLSLSVLTKELKSKDEVVATSAVFMTISHLTKIPVFMLVTHMLWQSLELILGMVLGSSLGSFVGTKLRLKASNAELIAVINLLLTLLALHMIFAVFA
;
A
#
# COMPACT_ATOMS: atom_id res chain seq x y z
N MET A 1 -21.67 31.76 8.26
CA MET A 1 -20.22 32.00 8.42
C MET A 1 -19.54 30.90 9.24
N ILE A 2 -20.06 30.55 10.42
CA ILE A 2 -19.48 29.50 11.30
C ILE A 2 -19.45 28.11 10.65
N ILE A 3 -20.54 27.68 10.00
CA ILE A 3 -20.61 26.37 9.33
C ILE A 3 -19.60 26.26 8.17
N GLY A 4 -19.37 27.36 7.42
CA GLY A 4 -18.41 27.38 6.32
C GLY A 4 -16.96 27.33 6.79
N LEU A 5 -16.65 27.98 7.92
CA LEU A 5 -15.32 27.92 8.54
C LEU A 5 -15.02 26.50 9.05
N VAL A 6 -15.98 25.90 9.75
CA VAL A 6 -15.89 24.53 10.27
C VAL A 6 -15.72 23.52 9.12
N LEU A 7 -16.46 23.69 8.02
CA LEU A 7 -16.30 22.83 6.83
C LEU A 7 -14.91 22.98 6.21
N ALA A 8 -14.37 24.20 6.13
CA ALA A 8 -13.05 24.46 5.60
C ALA A 8 -11.96 23.83 6.46
N ASP A 9 -12.09 23.87 7.79
CA ASP A 9 -11.16 23.23 8.73
C ASP A 9 -11.14 21.70 8.53
N TYR A 10 -12.30 21.06 8.39
CA TYR A 10 -12.37 19.61 8.11
C TYR A 10 -11.74 19.24 6.77
N VAL A 11 -11.97 20.03 5.73
CA VAL A 11 -11.36 19.81 4.40
C VAL A 11 -9.84 19.98 4.48
N PHE A 12 -9.35 20.98 5.21
CA PHE A 12 -7.93 21.21 5.40
C PHE A 12 -7.26 20.08 6.18
N ILE A 13 -7.90 19.58 7.24
CA ILE A 13 -7.44 18.41 8.01
C ILE A 13 -7.39 17.16 7.12
N LEU A 14 -8.44 16.91 6.33
CA LEU A 14 -8.48 15.78 5.39
C LEU A 14 -7.36 15.86 4.35
N LEU A 15 -7.10 17.04 3.79
CA LEU A 15 -6.00 17.27 2.85
C LEU A 15 -4.61 17.10 3.49
N ALA A 16 -4.43 17.58 4.73
CA ALA A 16 -3.17 17.44 5.44
C ALA A 16 -2.85 15.98 5.79
N VAL A 17 -3.83 15.23 6.30
CA VAL A 17 -3.67 13.80 6.65
C VAL A 17 -3.42 12.96 5.40
N SER A 18 -4.18 13.17 4.34
CA SER A 18 -4.02 12.43 3.08
C SER A 18 -2.76 12.81 2.31
N GLY A 19 -2.33 14.08 2.37
CA GLY A 19 -1.06 14.55 1.82
C GLY A 19 0.16 13.96 2.54
N LEU A 20 0.12 13.85 3.87
CA LEU A 20 1.19 13.21 4.64
C LEU A 20 1.26 11.70 4.35
N ALA A 21 0.12 11.03 4.28
CA ALA A 21 0.02 9.62 3.87
C ALA A 21 0.57 9.43 2.44
N PHE A 22 0.25 10.33 1.52
CA PHE A 22 0.78 10.32 0.17
C PHE A 22 2.31 10.40 0.11
N VAL A 23 2.93 11.30 0.89
CA VAL A 23 4.39 11.42 0.93
C VAL A 23 5.04 10.15 1.49
N ALA A 24 4.53 9.65 2.62
CA ALA A 24 5.05 8.42 3.23
C ALA A 24 4.94 7.21 2.29
N GLU A 25 3.85 7.12 1.54
CA GLU A 25 3.60 6.03 0.60
C GLU A 25 4.36 6.16 -0.72
N SER A 26 4.60 7.39 -1.19
CA SER A 26 5.36 7.65 -2.43
C SER A 26 6.83 7.25 -2.31
N MET A 27 7.35 7.20 -1.09
CA MET A 27 8.69 6.68 -0.80
C MET A 27 8.77 5.14 -0.87
N GLY A 28 7.66 4.44 -1.14
CA GLY A 28 7.63 2.99 -1.32
C GLY A 28 7.87 2.16 -0.06
N ALA A 29 8.05 2.80 1.09
CA ALA A 29 8.40 2.15 2.35
C ALA A 29 7.21 1.48 3.05
N THR A 30 5.98 1.93 2.80
CA THR A 30 4.80 1.55 3.61
C THR A 30 4.43 0.08 3.53
N GLY A 31 4.52 -0.54 2.35
CA GLY A 31 4.25 -1.97 2.19
C GLY A 31 5.25 -2.88 2.91
N PRO A 32 6.55 -2.75 2.61
CA PRO A 32 7.60 -3.53 3.27
C PRO A 32 7.67 -3.30 4.77
N LEU A 33 7.49 -2.04 5.21
CA LEU A 33 7.49 -1.68 6.62
C LEU A 33 6.34 -2.38 7.36
N SER A 34 5.11 -2.28 6.83
CA SER A 34 3.94 -2.97 7.38
C SER A 34 4.15 -4.47 7.46
N LEU A 35 4.65 -5.10 6.39
CA LEU A 35 4.92 -6.54 6.39
C LEU A 35 5.99 -6.93 7.41
N SER A 36 7.09 -6.18 7.52
CA SER A 36 8.19 -6.49 8.45
C SER A 36 7.78 -6.47 9.93
N VAL A 37 6.81 -5.62 10.28
CA VAL A 37 6.22 -5.54 11.63
C VAL A 37 5.22 -6.66 11.82
N LEU A 38 4.28 -6.84 10.88
CA LEU A 38 3.23 -7.85 10.99
C LEU A 38 3.79 -9.27 11.06
N THR A 39 4.88 -9.59 10.33
CA THR A 39 5.54 -10.90 10.41
C THR A 39 6.16 -11.20 11.77
N LYS A 40 6.39 -10.19 12.62
CA LYS A 40 6.91 -10.35 13.99
C LYS A 40 5.80 -10.42 15.02
N GLU A 41 4.72 -9.65 14.83
CA GLU A 41 3.61 -9.55 15.77
C GLU A 41 2.57 -10.65 15.59
N LEU A 42 2.35 -11.12 14.36
CA LEU A 42 1.30 -12.08 14.04
C LEU A 42 1.89 -13.47 13.81
N LYS A 43 1.19 -14.48 14.34
CA LYS A 43 1.63 -15.88 14.26
C LYS A 43 1.18 -16.55 12.98
N SER A 44 0.10 -16.09 12.35
CA SER A 44 -0.48 -16.72 11.16
C SER A 44 -0.15 -15.95 9.89
N LYS A 45 0.34 -16.66 8.87
CA LYS A 45 0.58 -16.13 7.51
C LYS A 45 -0.66 -15.48 6.91
N ASP A 46 -1.85 -15.99 7.26
CA ASP A 46 -3.10 -15.49 6.71
C ASP A 46 -3.49 -14.17 7.39
N GLU A 47 -3.20 -14.01 8.69
CA GLU A 47 -3.39 -12.75 9.42
C GLU A 47 -2.42 -11.67 8.94
N VAL A 48 -1.15 -12.03 8.69
CA VAL A 48 -0.14 -11.12 8.13
C VAL A 48 -0.61 -10.56 6.79
N VAL A 49 -1.05 -11.44 5.88
CA VAL A 49 -1.48 -11.03 4.54
C VAL A 49 -2.81 -10.25 4.59
N ALA A 50 -3.79 -10.69 5.39
CA ALA A 50 -5.07 -10.01 5.49
C ALA A 50 -4.94 -8.62 6.10
N THR A 51 -4.19 -8.48 7.20
CA THR A 51 -3.96 -7.19 7.87
C THR A 51 -3.20 -6.23 6.96
N SER A 52 -2.15 -6.73 6.30
CA SER A 52 -1.39 -5.92 5.34
C SER A 52 -2.27 -5.47 4.16
N ALA A 53 -3.15 -6.33 3.65
CA ALA A 53 -4.08 -5.98 2.58
C ALA A 53 -5.09 -4.89 3.00
N VAL A 54 -5.59 -4.94 4.24
CA VAL A 54 -6.46 -3.89 4.78
C VAL A 54 -5.73 -2.56 4.88
N PHE A 55 -4.51 -2.55 5.43
CA PHE A 55 -3.70 -1.32 5.50
C PHE A 55 -3.42 -0.74 4.12
N MET A 56 -3.03 -1.59 3.16
CA MET A 56 -2.80 -1.15 1.79
C MET A 56 -4.06 -0.63 1.10
N THR A 57 -5.21 -1.25 1.35
CA THR A 57 -6.50 -0.79 0.82
C THR A 57 -6.81 0.61 1.33
N ILE A 58 -6.73 0.83 2.65
CA ILE A 58 -6.98 2.14 3.26
C ILE A 58 -6.02 3.18 2.67
N SER A 59 -4.73 2.89 2.65
CA SER A 59 -3.69 3.75 2.06
C SER A 59 -4.00 4.16 0.61
N HIS A 60 -4.34 3.21 -0.25
CA HIS A 60 -4.63 3.52 -1.65
C HIS A 60 -5.96 4.27 -1.83
N LEU A 61 -6.97 3.99 -1.01
CA LEU A 61 -8.23 4.73 -1.03
C LEU A 61 -8.02 6.20 -0.64
N THR A 62 -7.16 6.46 0.36
CA THR A 62 -6.82 7.82 0.79
C THR A 62 -6.17 8.65 -0.32
N LYS A 63 -5.50 8.03 -1.30
CA LYS A 63 -4.88 8.73 -2.45
C LYS A 63 -5.90 9.25 -3.46
N ILE A 64 -7.05 8.60 -3.60
CA ILE A 64 -8.05 8.94 -4.62
C ILE A 64 -8.52 10.41 -4.53
N PRO A 65 -8.96 10.93 -3.36
CA PRO A 65 -9.37 12.34 -3.26
C PRO A 65 -8.20 13.31 -3.52
N VAL A 66 -6.99 13.00 -3.08
CA VAL A 66 -5.80 13.84 -3.32
C VAL A 66 -5.52 13.95 -4.81
N PHE A 67 -5.49 12.82 -5.53
CA PHE A 67 -5.23 12.84 -6.97
C PHE A 67 -6.36 13.51 -7.77
N MET A 68 -7.63 13.31 -7.39
CA MET A 68 -8.74 13.99 -8.05
C MET A 68 -8.68 15.51 -7.91
N LEU A 69 -8.12 16.02 -6.81
CA LEU A 69 -7.99 17.47 -6.55
C LEU A 69 -6.72 18.07 -7.16
N VAL A 70 -5.61 17.32 -7.18
CA VAL A 70 -4.28 17.83 -7.57
C VAL A 70 -4.03 17.67 -9.08
N THR A 71 -4.65 16.70 -9.75
CA THR A 71 -4.33 16.42 -11.16
C THR A 71 -5.53 15.98 -12.00
N HIS A 72 -5.62 16.50 -13.23
CA HIS A 72 -6.58 16.03 -14.23
C HIS A 72 -6.07 14.78 -15.00
N MET A 73 -4.80 14.39 -14.83
CA MET A 73 -4.15 13.30 -15.58
C MET A 73 -4.62 11.89 -15.17
N LEU A 74 -5.43 11.78 -14.11
CA LEU A 74 -5.99 10.50 -13.69
C LEU A 74 -6.87 9.88 -14.79
N TRP A 75 -7.64 10.71 -15.49
CA TRP A 75 -8.50 10.28 -16.61
C TRP A 75 -7.71 9.80 -17.82
N GLN A 76 -6.54 10.39 -18.08
CA GLN A 76 -5.66 10.00 -19.20
C GLN A 76 -4.96 8.67 -18.95
N SER A 77 -4.87 8.24 -17.69
CA SER A 77 -4.20 7.01 -17.27
C SER A 77 -5.17 5.84 -17.03
N LEU A 78 -6.43 5.95 -17.49
CA LEU A 78 -7.47 4.93 -17.27
C LEU A 78 -7.06 3.53 -17.75
N GLU A 79 -6.44 3.43 -18.93
CA GLU A 79 -5.96 2.16 -19.47
C GLU A 79 -4.90 1.51 -18.56
N LEU A 80 -3.96 2.32 -18.07
CA LEU A 80 -2.92 1.87 -17.13
C LEU A 80 -3.54 1.42 -15.80
N ILE A 81 -4.49 2.19 -15.27
CA ILE A 81 -5.20 1.88 -14.02
C ILE A 81 -5.95 0.54 -14.16
N LEU A 82 -6.67 0.34 -15.26
CA LEU A 82 -7.36 -0.92 -15.54
C LEU A 82 -6.37 -2.09 -15.62
N GLY A 83 -5.23 -1.90 -16.30
CA GLY A 83 -4.14 -2.88 -16.34
C GLY A 83 -3.64 -3.25 -14.94
N MET A 84 -3.40 -2.26 -14.08
CA MET A 84 -2.96 -2.47 -12.69
C MET A 84 -4.03 -3.18 -11.85
N VAL A 85 -5.31 -2.84 -12.00
CA VAL A 85 -6.42 -3.49 -11.28
C VAL A 85 -6.53 -4.96 -11.69
N LEU A 86 -6.51 -5.25 -12.99
CA LEU A 86 -6.57 -6.61 -13.49
C LEU A 86 -5.33 -7.42 -13.08
N GLY A 87 -4.14 -6.85 -13.25
CA GLY A 87 -2.87 -7.47 -12.87
C GLY A 87 -2.79 -7.78 -11.38
N SER A 88 -3.16 -6.82 -10.52
CA SER A 88 -3.18 -7.01 -9.07
C SER A 88 -4.26 -8.02 -8.62
N SER A 89 -5.43 -8.02 -9.25
CA SER A 89 -6.50 -8.98 -8.97
C SER A 89 -6.08 -10.41 -9.34
N LEU A 90 -5.50 -10.59 -10.53
CA LEU A 90 -4.96 -11.88 -10.98
C LEU A 90 -3.80 -12.34 -10.10
N GLY A 91 -2.87 -11.43 -9.80
CA GLY A 91 -1.75 -11.70 -8.89
C GLY A 91 -2.20 -12.11 -7.49
N SER A 92 -3.22 -11.44 -6.94
CA SER A 92 -3.80 -11.76 -5.63
C SER A 92 -4.51 -13.12 -5.62
N PHE A 93 -5.21 -13.46 -6.72
CA PHE A 93 -5.84 -14.76 -6.88
C PHE A 93 -4.79 -15.90 -6.90
N VAL A 94 -3.77 -15.76 -7.76
CA VAL A 94 -2.67 -16.74 -7.85
C VAL A 94 -1.91 -16.82 -6.52
N GLY A 95 -1.56 -15.67 -5.94
CA GLY A 95 -0.88 -15.57 -4.65
C GLY A 95 -1.66 -16.23 -3.51
N THR A 96 -2.99 -16.11 -3.51
CA THR A 96 -3.86 -16.80 -2.53
C THR A 96 -3.80 -18.31 -2.70
N LYS A 97 -3.82 -18.83 -3.94
CA LYS A 97 -3.68 -20.27 -4.19
C LYS A 97 -2.32 -20.81 -3.73
N LEU A 98 -1.25 -20.05 -3.95
CA LEU A 98 0.10 -20.40 -3.47
C LEU A 98 0.18 -20.36 -1.95
N ARG A 99 -0.36 -19.31 -1.31
CA ARG A 99 -0.43 -19.15 0.14
C ARG A 99 -1.19 -20.30 0.82
N LEU A 100 -2.27 -20.80 0.23
CA LEU A 100 -3.02 -21.93 0.79
C LEU A 100 -2.25 -23.25 0.76
N LYS A 101 -1.29 -23.41 -0.18
CA LYS A 101 -0.45 -24.60 -0.29
C LYS A 101 0.81 -24.53 0.57
N ALA A 102 1.32 -23.32 0.84
CA ALA A 102 2.50 -23.11 1.65
C ALA A 102 2.19 -23.26 3.15
N SER A 103 3.13 -23.81 3.91
CA SER A 103 3.09 -23.77 5.36
C SER A 103 3.31 -22.35 5.88
N ASN A 104 2.98 -22.15 7.15
CA ASN A 104 3.19 -20.86 7.83
C ASN A 104 4.66 -20.41 7.81
N ALA A 105 5.57 -21.33 8.14
CA ALA A 105 7.00 -21.04 8.17
C ALA A 105 7.56 -20.71 6.78
N GLU A 106 7.14 -21.45 5.74
CA GLU A 106 7.58 -21.20 4.38
C GLU A 106 7.15 -19.83 3.87
N LEU A 107 5.88 -19.43 4.07
CA LEU A 107 5.43 -18.12 3.58
C LEU A 107 6.13 -16.97 4.31
N ILE A 108 6.27 -17.07 5.64
CA ILE A 108 6.96 -16.04 6.43
C ILE A 108 8.45 -15.96 6.04
N ALA A 109 9.10 -17.10 5.79
CA ALA A 109 10.49 -17.12 5.31
C ALA A 109 10.63 -16.44 3.94
N VAL A 110 9.73 -16.71 3.00
CA VAL A 110 9.72 -16.06 1.68
C VAL A 110 9.47 -14.55 1.81
N ILE A 111 8.53 -14.12 2.66
CA ILE A 111 8.29 -12.70 2.91
C ILE A 111 9.56 -12.03 3.45
N ASN A 112 10.22 -12.60 4.46
CA ASN A 112 11.45 -12.05 5.02
C ASN A 112 12.60 -12.00 4.00
N LEU A 113 12.72 -13.01 3.15
CA LEU A 113 13.70 -13.02 2.06
C LEU A 113 13.43 -11.87 1.08
N LEU A 114 12.18 -11.69 0.65
CA LEU A 114 11.79 -10.60 -0.25
C LEU A 114 12.02 -9.22 0.39
N LEU A 115 11.71 -9.06 1.67
CA LEU A 115 12.00 -7.83 2.42
C LEU A 115 13.51 -7.52 2.46
N THR A 116 14.34 -8.56 2.63
CA THR A 116 15.79 -8.43 2.63
C THR A 116 16.31 -8.02 1.24
N LEU A 117 15.84 -8.70 0.19
CA LEU A 117 16.19 -8.36 -1.19
C LEU A 117 15.77 -6.94 -1.55
N LEU A 118 14.59 -6.51 -1.10
CA LEU A 118 14.12 -5.15 -1.31
C LEU A 118 14.95 -4.12 -0.55
N ALA A 119 15.34 -4.40 0.70
CA ALA A 119 16.24 -3.53 1.45
C ALA A 119 17.59 -3.37 0.74
N LEU A 120 18.15 -4.46 0.21
CA LEU A 120 19.37 -4.42 -0.61
C LEU A 120 19.16 -3.60 -1.89
N HIS A 121 18.06 -3.82 -2.61
CA HIS A 121 17.72 -3.04 -3.80
C HIS A 121 17.65 -1.54 -3.50
N MET A 122 17.02 -1.13 -2.40
CA MET A 122 16.93 0.27 -2.01
C MET A 122 18.30 0.88 -1.68
N ILE A 123 19.20 0.11 -1.03
CA ILE A 123 20.57 0.55 -0.77
C ILE A 123 21.32 0.76 -2.08
N PHE A 124 21.27 -0.22 -3.00
CA PHE A 124 21.98 -0.13 -4.28
C PHE A 124 21.38 0.91 -5.24
N ALA A 125 20.06 1.11 -5.23
CA ALA A 125 19.38 2.09 -6.06
C ALA A 125 19.80 3.55 -5.75
N VAL A 126 20.38 3.82 -4.57
CA VAL A 126 20.94 5.13 -4.24
C VAL A 126 22.32 5.36 -4.87
N PHE A 127 23.04 4.30 -5.20
CA PHE A 127 24.41 4.37 -5.74
C PHE A 127 24.50 4.13 -7.26
N ALA A 128 23.41 3.72 -7.89
CA ALA A 128 23.28 3.48 -9.33
C ALA A 128 22.70 4.69 -10.06
#